data_AF-A0A9D9DJB5-F1
#
_entry.id   AF-A0A9D9DJB5-F1
#
_cell.length_a   1.000
_cell.length_b   1.000
_cell.length_c   1.000
_cell.angle_alpha   90.00
_cell.angle_beta   90.00
_cell.angle_gamma   90.00
#
_symmetry.space_group_name_H-M   'P 1'
#
loop_
_entity.id
_entity.type
_entity.pdbx_description
1 polymer ?
#
loop_
_entity_poly.entity_id
_entity_poly.type
_entity_poly.pdbx_seq_one_letter_code
_entity_poly.pdbx_strand_id
1 'polypeptide(L)'
;PCTNEETGEIYTAPFFIIYNLNYYITIYSDNIQLVDSLFSKVKIIEPYKKIRLTLNIIYQLAREFIFYLKKIDKHTKEVEQRLHTSMKNKEIFELMDINKTFVYFQTALNADKAVLSKLLNSPSYKKYEDDLDLMEDTQVELDQATEMCNIYREILTGMMDAFSSIISNNLNIVMKTLAIITLVISIPTLIASIFGMNFDEPLYDMPYAFYIILGVSLLLSIIAAIVLYYFSNHTRKK
;
A
#
# COMPACT_ATOMS: atom_id res chain seq x y z
N PRO A 1 11.70 9.44 -13.84
CA PRO A 1 10.80 9.80 -12.71
C PRO A 1 10.74 11.32 -12.57
N CYS A 2 9.57 11.89 -12.26
CA CYS A 2 9.35 13.33 -12.10
C CYS A 2 8.54 13.60 -10.82
N THR A 3 8.68 14.81 -10.27
CA THR A 3 7.81 15.31 -9.19
C THR A 3 6.96 16.43 -9.76
N ASN A 4 5.66 16.43 -9.50
CA ASN A 4 4.83 17.60 -9.72
C ASN A 4 5.12 18.63 -8.61
N GLU A 5 5.54 19.85 -8.98
CA GLU A 5 5.91 20.89 -8.01
C GLU A 5 4.73 21.40 -7.19
N GLU A 6 3.51 21.34 -7.72
CA GLU A 6 2.30 21.83 -7.04
C GLU A 6 1.72 20.78 -6.07
N THR A 7 1.69 19.52 -6.49
CA THR A 7 1.06 18.44 -5.70
C THR A 7 2.06 17.60 -4.90
N GLY A 8 3.35 17.69 -5.22
CA GLY A 8 4.38 16.80 -4.69
C GLY A 8 4.29 15.36 -5.19
N GLU A 9 3.34 15.06 -6.09
CA GLU A 9 3.07 13.71 -6.59
C GLU A 9 4.20 13.23 -7.51
N ILE A 10 4.61 11.98 -7.32
CA ILE A 10 5.67 11.37 -8.12
C ILE A 10 5.05 10.56 -9.25
N TYR A 11 5.47 10.86 -10.48
CA TYR A 11 4.96 10.21 -11.69
C TYR A 11 6.10 9.85 -12.66
N THR A 12 5.76 9.08 -13.69
CA THR A 12 6.67 8.73 -14.79
C THR A 12 6.28 9.52 -16.04
N ALA A 13 7.28 10.03 -16.76
CA ALA A 13 7.11 10.78 -17.99
C ALA A 13 7.97 10.14 -19.10
N PRO A 14 7.51 10.16 -20.35
CA PRO A 14 8.28 9.60 -21.46
C PRO A 14 9.51 10.48 -21.77
N PHE A 15 10.63 9.84 -22.04
CA PHE A 15 11.86 10.46 -22.50
C PHE A 15 12.26 9.82 -23.82
N PHE A 16 12.28 10.60 -24.90
CA PHE A 16 12.59 10.11 -26.24
C PHE A 16 14.01 10.50 -26.62
N ILE A 17 14.75 9.53 -27.16
CA ILE A 17 16.07 9.73 -27.75
C ILE A 17 15.96 9.33 -29.22
N ILE A 18 16.21 10.27 -30.12
CA ILE A 18 16.20 10.05 -31.56
C ILE A 18 17.56 10.48 -32.10
N TYR A 19 18.27 9.58 -32.77
CA TYR A 19 19.55 9.91 -33.37
C TYR A 19 19.71 9.32 -34.77
N ASN A 20 20.45 10.03 -35.61
CA ASN A 20 20.87 9.60 -36.94
C ASN A 20 22.36 9.96 -37.13
N LEU A 21 22.96 9.75 -38.30
CA LEU A 21 24.35 10.08 -38.63
C LEU A 21 24.76 11.51 -38.24
N ASN A 22 23.87 12.50 -38.40
CA ASN A 22 24.21 13.92 -38.20
C ASN A 22 23.56 14.58 -36.97
N TYR A 23 22.52 13.98 -36.39
CA TYR A 23 21.71 14.62 -35.34
C TYR A 23 21.49 13.68 -34.15
N TYR A 24 21.45 14.26 -32.96
CA TYR A 24 21.05 13.60 -31.71
C TYR A 24 20.04 14.52 -31.02
N ILE A 25 18.80 14.06 -30.89
CA ILE A 25 17.66 14.84 -30.42
C ILE A 25 17.07 14.13 -29.21
N THR A 26 16.88 14.87 -28.12
CA THR A 26 16.14 14.42 -26.94
C THR A 26 14.83 15.20 -26.82
N ILE A 27 13.73 14.50 -26.54
CA ILE A 27 12.40 15.09 -26.36
C ILE A 27 11.86 14.59 -25.03
N TYR A 28 11.42 15.51 -24.16
CA TYR A 28 10.95 15.21 -22.82
C TYR A 28 9.82 16.17 -22.43
N SER A 29 8.91 15.72 -21.55
CA SER A 29 7.78 16.52 -21.06
C SER A 29 8.10 17.16 -19.71
N ASP A 30 7.77 18.44 -19.56
CA ASP A 30 7.47 19.17 -18.31
C ASP A 30 8.50 19.20 -17.17
N ASN A 31 9.79 18.88 -17.38
CA ASN A 31 10.77 19.12 -16.31
C ASN A 31 12.19 19.45 -16.81
N ILE A 32 12.42 20.73 -17.13
CA ILE A 32 13.71 21.25 -17.60
C ILE A 32 14.79 21.08 -16.52
N GLN A 33 14.47 21.28 -15.24
CA GLN A 33 15.47 21.19 -14.16
C GLN A 33 16.00 19.77 -13.93
N LEU A 34 15.13 18.75 -14.04
CA LEU A 34 15.58 17.37 -13.94
C LEU A 34 16.56 17.07 -15.07
N VAL A 35 16.22 17.47 -16.29
CA VAL A 35 17.04 17.22 -17.48
C VAL A 35 18.35 18.00 -17.44
N ASP A 36 18.35 19.26 -17.01
CA ASP A 36 19.57 20.03 -16.79
C ASP A 36 20.45 19.37 -15.72
N SER A 37 19.86 18.86 -14.64
CA SER A 37 20.59 18.11 -13.62
C SER A 37 21.14 16.78 -14.16
N LEU A 38 20.38 16.06 -15.00
CA LEU A 38 20.81 14.84 -15.66
C LEU A 38 22.04 15.13 -16.54
N PHE A 39 21.95 16.11 -17.44
CA PHE A 39 23.04 16.47 -18.35
C PHE A 39 24.24 17.09 -17.62
N SER A 40 24.04 17.82 -16.52
CA SER A 40 25.15 18.31 -15.69
C SER A 40 25.94 17.18 -15.00
N LYS A 41 25.29 16.04 -14.73
CA LYS A 41 25.90 14.83 -14.14
C LYS A 41 26.53 13.91 -15.18
N VAL A 42 26.23 14.08 -16.47
CA VAL A 42 26.89 13.34 -17.55
C VAL A 42 28.33 13.84 -17.68
N LYS A 43 29.29 13.04 -17.18
CA LYS A 43 30.73 13.39 -17.14
C LYS A 43 31.29 13.84 -18.50
N ILE A 44 30.81 13.27 -19.59
CA ILE A 44 31.37 13.45 -20.94
C ILE A 44 30.21 13.47 -21.96
N ILE A 45 29.88 14.65 -22.48
CA ILE A 45 28.93 14.80 -23.59
C ILE A 45 29.76 14.73 -24.88
N GLU A 46 29.81 13.54 -25.48
CA GLU A 46 30.39 13.32 -26.81
C GLU A 46 29.26 12.97 -27.80
N PRO A 47 28.59 13.97 -28.41
CA PRO A 47 27.44 13.71 -29.28
C PRO A 47 27.77 12.85 -30.51
N TYR A 48 29.06 12.81 -30.89
CA TYR A 48 29.58 11.95 -31.94
C TYR A 48 29.59 10.46 -31.54
N LYS A 49 29.72 10.14 -30.24
CA LYS A 49 29.57 8.79 -29.68
C LYS A 49 28.15 8.59 -29.15
N LYS A 50 27.19 8.52 -30.07
CA LYS A 50 25.75 8.49 -29.79
C LYS A 50 25.34 7.38 -28.82
N ILE A 51 25.96 6.21 -28.93
CA ILE A 51 25.62 5.07 -28.07
C ILE A 51 26.12 5.30 -26.65
N ARG A 52 27.37 5.73 -26.48
CA ARG A 52 27.91 6.16 -25.19
C ARG A 52 27.07 7.25 -24.53
N LEU A 53 26.62 8.24 -25.30
CA LEU A 53 25.74 9.29 -24.79
C LEU A 53 24.39 8.72 -24.32
N THR A 54 23.77 7.84 -25.11
CA THR A 54 22.53 7.16 -24.72
C THR A 54 22.71 6.31 -23.47
N LEU A 55 23.81 5.55 -23.36
CA LEU A 55 24.13 4.76 -22.16
C LEU A 55 24.30 5.65 -20.93
N ASN A 56 25.04 6.75 -21.05
CA ASN A 56 25.20 7.72 -19.95
C ASN A 56 23.85 8.32 -19.50
N ILE A 57 22.94 8.60 -20.43
CA ILE A 57 21.60 9.08 -20.10
C ILE A 57 20.80 8.01 -19.35
N ILE A 58 20.79 6.76 -19.85
CA ILE A 58 20.07 5.65 -19.19
C ILE A 58 20.67 5.37 -17.80
N TYR A 59 22.00 5.35 -17.67
CA TYR A 59 22.70 5.22 -16.40
C TYR A 59 22.24 6.27 -15.39
N GLN A 60 22.21 7.54 -15.81
CA GLN A 60 21.81 8.62 -14.92
C GLN A 60 20.30 8.58 -14.60
N LEU A 61 19.44 8.15 -15.54
CA LEU A 61 18.02 7.91 -15.27
C LEU A 61 17.81 6.79 -14.25
N ALA A 62 18.56 5.68 -14.34
CA ALA A 62 18.50 4.59 -13.37
C ALA A 62 18.83 5.07 -11.96
N ARG A 63 19.88 5.89 -11.82
CA ARG A 63 20.25 6.52 -10.54
C ARG A 63 19.18 7.46 -9.99
N GLU A 64 18.50 8.22 -10.86
CA GLU A 64 17.35 9.03 -10.43
C GLU A 64 16.20 8.14 -9.94
N PHE A 65 15.89 7.03 -10.61
CA PHE A 65 14.90 6.06 -10.10
C PHE A 65 15.26 5.57 -8.69
N ILE A 66 16.52 5.20 -8.44
CA ILE A 66 16.98 4.78 -7.10
C ILE A 66 16.80 5.89 -6.07
N PHE A 67 17.11 7.14 -6.42
CA PHE A 67 16.90 8.28 -5.52
C PHE A 67 15.41 8.44 -5.15
N TYR A 68 14.52 8.38 -6.14
CA TYR A 68 13.08 8.46 -5.91
C TYR A 68 12.54 7.27 -5.11
N LEU A 69 13.00 6.05 -5.39
CA LEU A 69 12.63 4.86 -4.63
C LEU A 69 12.98 5.01 -3.13
N LYS A 70 14.16 5.55 -2.80
CA LYS A 70 14.55 5.83 -1.42
C LYS A 70 13.69 6.92 -0.77
N LYS A 71 13.32 7.96 -1.53
CA LYS A 71 12.42 9.02 -1.06
C LYS A 71 11.03 8.46 -0.76
N ILE A 72 10.51 7.61 -1.64
CA ILE A 72 9.21 6.95 -1.47
C ILE A 72 9.26 6.00 -0.26
N ASP A 73 10.29 5.15 -0.12
CA ASP A 73 10.43 4.25 1.04
C ASP A 73 10.44 5.00 2.37
N LYS A 74 11.15 6.13 2.45
CA LYS A 74 11.13 6.98 3.63
C LYS A 74 9.70 7.49 3.93
N HIS A 75 9.00 7.97 2.90
CA HIS A 75 7.63 8.44 3.05
C HIS A 75 6.68 7.31 3.46
N THR A 76 6.82 6.11 2.88
CA THR A 76 6.05 4.91 3.26
C THR A 76 6.20 4.61 4.75
N LYS A 77 7.42 4.68 5.29
CA LYS A 77 7.68 4.47 6.73
C LYS A 77 7.02 5.53 7.62
N GLU A 78 6.97 6.78 7.15
CA GLU A 78 6.26 7.85 7.85
C GLU A 78 4.73 7.60 7.86
N VAL A 79 4.16 7.11 6.75
CA VAL A 79 2.74 6.74 6.66
C VAL A 79 2.45 5.53 7.56
N GLU A 80 3.30 4.51 7.52
CA GLU A 80 3.22 3.32 8.37
C GLU A 80 3.14 3.68 9.86
N GLN A 81 4.03 4.56 10.33
CA GLN A 81 4.05 5.00 11.72
C GLN A 81 2.75 5.73 12.12
N ARG A 82 2.19 6.54 11.22
CA ARG A 82 0.88 7.19 11.45
C ARG A 82 -0.24 6.17 11.51
N LEU A 83 -0.20 5.15 10.64
CA LEU A 83 -1.22 4.11 10.56
C LEU A 83 -1.21 3.22 11.81
N HIS A 84 -0.04 2.93 12.37
CA HIS A 84 0.10 2.28 13.68
C HIS A 84 -0.56 3.06 14.82
N THR A 85 -0.54 4.40 14.76
CA THR A 85 -1.08 5.26 15.81
C THR A 85 -2.59 5.47 15.65
N SER A 86 -3.06 5.65 14.41
CA SER A 86 -4.49 5.75 14.09
C SER A 86 -4.77 5.12 12.73
N MET A 87 -5.48 3.98 12.73
CA MET A 87 -5.98 3.30 11.51
C MET A 87 -7.10 4.10 10.85
N LYS A 88 -6.76 5.26 10.31
CA LYS A 88 -7.67 6.14 9.60
C LYS A 88 -7.66 5.80 8.11
N ASN A 89 -8.79 5.99 7.45
CA ASN A 89 -8.94 5.70 6.02
C ASN A 89 -7.98 6.51 5.14
N LYS A 90 -7.62 7.73 5.56
CA LYS A 90 -6.74 8.62 4.79
C LYS A 90 -5.36 7.98 4.56
N GLU A 91 -4.78 7.40 5.60
CA GLU A 91 -3.46 6.77 5.57
C GLU A 91 -3.48 5.51 4.69
N ILE A 92 -4.60 4.77 4.66
CA ILE A 92 -4.79 3.63 3.75
C ILE A 92 -4.82 4.10 2.29
N PHE A 93 -5.53 5.19 1.99
CA PHE A 93 -5.55 5.76 0.64
C PHE A 93 -4.17 6.25 0.22
N GLU A 94 -3.41 6.88 1.13
CA GLU A 94 -2.03 7.31 0.88
C GLU A 94 -1.10 6.13 0.56
N LEU A 95 -1.21 5.01 1.29
CA LEU A 95 -0.49 3.77 0.95
C LEU A 95 -0.89 3.21 -0.42
N MET A 96 -2.17 3.31 -0.78
CA MET A 96 -2.67 2.83 -2.08
C MET A 96 -2.13 3.68 -3.25
N ASP A 97 -2.03 5.00 -3.06
CA ASP A 97 -1.41 5.91 -4.02
C ASP A 97 0.09 5.61 -4.19
N ILE A 98 0.81 5.37 -3.09
CA ILE A 98 2.21 4.92 -3.14
C ILE A 98 2.35 3.60 -3.92
N ASN A 99 1.46 2.63 -3.69
CA ASN A 99 1.47 1.35 -4.42
C ASN A 99 1.30 1.57 -5.92
N LYS A 100 0.38 2.46 -6.31
CA LYS A 100 0.18 2.84 -7.71
C LYS A 100 1.45 3.44 -8.32
N THR A 101 2.16 4.30 -7.60
CA THR A 101 3.46 4.84 -8.03
C THR A 101 4.49 3.72 -8.24
N PHE A 102 4.59 2.74 -7.34
CA PHE A 102 5.49 1.60 -7.52
C PHE A 102 5.14 0.77 -8.77
N VAL A 103 3.86 0.58 -9.09
CA VAL A 103 3.43 -0.11 -10.33
C VAL A 103 3.90 0.64 -11.58
N TYR A 104 3.79 1.97 -11.60
CA TYR A 104 4.29 2.78 -12.70
C TYR A 104 5.82 2.74 -12.81
N PHE A 105 6.53 2.77 -11.68
CA PHE A 105 7.99 2.66 -11.64
C PHE A 105 8.48 1.30 -12.14
N GLN A 106 7.87 0.21 -11.67
CA GLN A 106 8.17 -1.15 -12.13
C GLN A 106 7.98 -1.28 -13.64
N THR A 107 6.88 -0.73 -14.17
CA THR A 107 6.60 -0.75 -15.61
C THR A 107 7.65 0.04 -16.40
N ALA A 108 8.01 1.24 -15.94
CA ALA A 108 9.01 2.08 -16.58
C ALA A 108 10.41 1.43 -16.56
N LEU A 109 10.85 0.90 -15.41
CA LEU A 109 12.14 0.23 -15.26
C LEU A 109 12.25 -1.02 -16.17
N ASN A 110 11.17 -1.80 -16.29
CA ASN A 110 11.14 -2.93 -17.21
C ASN A 110 11.24 -2.50 -18.68
N ALA A 111 10.61 -1.36 -19.04
CA ALA A 111 10.75 -0.79 -20.37
C ALA A 111 12.19 -0.31 -20.63
N ASP A 112 12.82 0.34 -19.66
CA ASP A 112 14.22 0.81 -19.76
C ASP A 112 15.18 -0.36 -19.92
N LYS A 113 15.00 -1.46 -19.18
CA LYS A 113 15.75 -2.71 -19.38
C LYS A 113 15.58 -3.27 -20.80
N ALA A 114 14.35 -3.28 -21.31
CA ALA A 114 14.10 -3.75 -22.67
C ALA A 114 14.78 -2.86 -23.73
N VAL A 115 14.86 -1.55 -23.51
CA VAL A 115 15.61 -0.62 -24.36
C VAL A 115 17.11 -0.93 -24.29
N LEU A 116 17.68 -1.13 -23.10
CA LEU A 116 19.09 -1.49 -22.93
C LEU A 116 19.43 -2.82 -23.65
N SER A 117 18.60 -3.85 -23.48
CA SER A 117 18.76 -5.13 -24.18
C SER A 117 18.63 -5.02 -25.71
N LYS A 118 17.80 -4.11 -26.22
CA LYS A 118 17.70 -3.86 -27.67
C LYS A 118 18.90 -3.11 -28.22
N LEU A 119 19.45 -2.16 -27.48
CA LEU A 119 20.67 -1.45 -27.86
C LEU A 119 21.85 -2.42 -28.01
N LEU A 120 21.96 -3.38 -27.08
CA LEU A 120 22.93 -4.48 -27.07
C LEU A 120 22.94 -5.33 -28.35
N ASN A 121 21.74 -5.64 -28.85
CA ASN A 121 21.54 -6.52 -29.99
C ASN A 121 21.50 -5.77 -31.34
N SER A 122 21.68 -4.44 -31.32
CA SER A 122 21.60 -3.61 -32.52
C SER A 122 22.86 -3.75 -33.39
N PRO A 123 22.75 -4.04 -34.69
CA PRO A 123 23.90 -4.18 -35.59
C PRO A 123 24.66 -2.86 -35.82
N SER A 124 24.09 -1.72 -35.42
CA SER A 124 24.76 -0.41 -35.45
C SER A 124 25.69 -0.18 -34.25
N TYR A 125 25.73 -1.10 -33.28
CA TYR A 125 26.63 -1.01 -32.13
C TYR A 125 28.07 -1.35 -32.53
N LYS A 126 28.90 -0.31 -32.67
CA LYS A 126 30.36 -0.49 -32.67
C LYS A 126 30.78 -0.77 -31.23
N LYS A 127 31.16 -2.03 -30.97
CA LYS A 127 31.69 -2.48 -29.68
C LYS A 127 33.02 -1.79 -29.39
N TYR A 128 32.98 -0.68 -28.67
CA TYR A 128 34.15 -0.16 -27.97
C TYR A 128 34.19 -0.81 -26.58
N GLU A 129 35.38 -1.14 -26.08
CA GLU A 129 35.56 -1.83 -24.80
C GLU A 129 34.97 -1.02 -23.63
N ASP A 130 35.27 0.28 -23.56
CA ASP A 130 34.67 1.19 -22.56
C ASP A 130 33.12 1.26 -22.61
N ASP A 131 32.51 1.03 -23.78
CA ASP A 131 31.05 1.12 -23.92
C ASP A 131 30.37 -0.15 -23.35
N LEU A 132 31.11 -1.27 -23.28
CA LEU A 132 30.66 -2.50 -22.63
C LEU A 132 30.65 -2.35 -21.11
N ASP A 133 31.71 -1.76 -20.53
CA ASP A 133 31.81 -1.52 -19.08
C ASP A 133 30.67 -0.58 -18.62
N LEU A 134 30.47 0.55 -19.31
CA LEU A 134 29.39 1.49 -18.98
C LEU A 134 28.01 0.84 -19.08
N MET A 135 27.83 -0.08 -20.02
CA MET A 135 26.60 -0.82 -20.21
C MET A 135 26.35 -1.83 -19.09
N GLU A 136 27.39 -2.55 -18.65
CA GLU A 136 27.29 -3.47 -17.49
C GLU A 136 26.92 -2.68 -16.23
N ASP A 137 27.57 -1.54 -15.98
CA ASP A 137 27.23 -0.64 -14.88
C ASP A 137 25.77 -0.16 -14.97
N THR A 138 25.32 0.20 -16.17
CA THR A 138 23.92 0.63 -16.41
C THR A 138 22.93 -0.50 -16.14
N GLN A 139 23.27 -1.73 -16.54
CA GLN A 139 22.44 -2.90 -16.28
C GLN A 139 22.32 -3.16 -14.78
N VAL A 140 23.43 -3.11 -14.05
CA VAL A 140 23.46 -3.30 -12.58
C VAL A 140 22.57 -2.28 -11.88
N GLU A 141 22.66 -0.99 -12.23
CA GLU A 141 21.81 0.06 -11.64
C GLU A 141 20.31 -0.14 -11.94
N LEU A 142 19.96 -0.55 -13.18
CA LEU A 142 18.57 -0.88 -13.53
C LEU A 142 18.07 -2.12 -12.78
N ASP A 143 18.90 -3.15 -12.67
CA ASP A 143 18.59 -4.37 -11.90
C ASP A 143 18.34 -4.05 -10.43
N GLN A 144 19.22 -3.23 -9.83
CA GLN A 144 19.05 -2.75 -8.47
C GLN A 144 17.77 -1.95 -8.30
N ALA A 145 17.47 -1.01 -9.21
CA ALA A 145 16.26 -0.20 -9.13
C ALA A 145 14.99 -1.07 -9.22
N THR A 146 14.96 -2.05 -10.12
CA THR A 146 13.83 -2.99 -10.24
C THR A 146 13.66 -3.81 -8.97
N GLU A 147 14.76 -4.34 -8.42
CA GLU A 147 14.69 -5.18 -7.22
C GLU A 147 14.22 -4.37 -6.00
N MET A 148 14.74 -3.15 -5.82
CA MET A 148 14.25 -2.21 -4.80
C MET A 148 12.75 -1.94 -4.95
N CYS A 149 12.29 -1.69 -6.18
CA CYS A 149 10.87 -1.45 -6.44
C CYS A 149 10.00 -2.67 -6.11
N ASN A 150 10.47 -3.88 -6.42
CA ASN A 150 9.76 -5.12 -6.10
C ASN A 150 9.68 -5.34 -4.59
N ILE A 151 10.80 -5.23 -3.88
CA ILE A 151 10.86 -5.39 -2.42
C ILE A 151 9.95 -4.39 -1.71
N TYR A 152 10.02 -3.11 -2.09
CA TYR A 152 9.19 -2.08 -1.45
C TYR A 152 7.70 -2.28 -1.72
N ARG A 153 7.34 -2.70 -2.94
CA ARG A 153 5.95 -3.03 -3.28
C ARG A 153 5.44 -4.26 -2.53
N GLU A 154 6.27 -5.29 -2.37
CA GLU A 154 5.92 -6.50 -1.63
C GLU A 154 5.68 -6.20 -0.14
N ILE A 155 6.59 -5.44 0.49
CA ILE A 155 6.44 -4.97 1.87
C ILE A 155 5.15 -4.16 2.02
N LEU A 156 4.92 -3.21 1.12
CA LEU A 156 3.72 -2.36 1.14
C LEU A 156 2.43 -3.18 1.02
N THR A 157 2.40 -4.15 0.09
CA THR A 157 1.23 -5.01 -0.11
C THR A 157 1.00 -5.91 1.10
N GLY A 158 2.04 -6.54 1.64
CA GLY A 158 1.95 -7.35 2.86
C GLY A 158 1.49 -6.54 4.07
N MET A 159 1.90 -5.29 4.18
CA MET A 159 1.42 -4.36 5.20
C MET A 159 -0.06 -4.01 5.03
N MET A 160 -0.52 -3.71 3.80
CA MET A 160 -1.94 -3.45 3.52
C MET A 160 -2.82 -4.67 3.83
N ASP A 161 -2.35 -5.88 3.54
CA ASP A 161 -3.05 -7.12 3.87
C ASP A 161 -3.13 -7.34 5.39
N ALA A 162 -2.02 -7.10 6.11
CA ALA A 162 -1.99 -7.17 7.57
C ALA A 162 -2.97 -6.17 8.21
N PHE A 163 -3.01 -4.93 7.72
CA PHE A 163 -3.97 -3.93 8.21
C PHE A 163 -5.41 -4.30 7.88
N SER A 164 -5.68 -4.84 6.68
CA SER A 164 -7.02 -5.33 6.32
C SER A 164 -7.48 -6.46 7.25
N SER A 165 -6.55 -7.34 7.66
CA SER A 165 -6.81 -8.39 8.66
C SER A 165 -7.11 -7.80 10.04
N ILE A 166 -6.35 -6.80 10.50
CA ILE A 166 -6.59 -6.10 11.77
C ILE A 166 -7.97 -5.42 11.77
N ILE A 167 -8.33 -4.73 10.68
CA ILE A 167 -9.64 -4.09 10.52
C ILE A 167 -10.75 -5.14 10.59
N SER A 168 -10.61 -6.25 9.87
CA SER A 168 -11.58 -7.35 9.87
C SER A 168 -11.73 -7.97 11.26
N ASN A 169 -10.62 -8.14 11.98
CA ASN A 169 -10.64 -8.63 13.36
C ASN A 169 -11.37 -7.66 14.30
N ASN A 170 -11.11 -6.35 14.16
CA ASN A 170 -11.80 -5.32 14.94
C ASN A 170 -13.31 -5.31 14.67
N LEU A 171 -13.72 -5.44 13.40
CA LEU A 171 -15.13 -5.58 13.03
C LEU A 171 -15.75 -6.81 13.69
N ASN A 172 -15.08 -7.96 13.62
CA ASN A 172 -15.54 -9.20 14.27
C ASN A 172 -15.68 -9.04 15.79
N ILE A 173 -14.77 -8.33 16.45
CA ILE A 173 -14.84 -8.05 17.89
C ILE A 173 -16.06 -7.17 18.20
N VAL A 174 -16.27 -6.10 17.44
CA VAL A 174 -17.41 -5.18 17.63
C VAL A 174 -18.73 -5.92 17.39
N MET A 175 -18.84 -6.69 16.32
CA MET A 175 -20.04 -7.46 15.98
C MET A 175 -20.38 -8.51 17.05
N LYS A 176 -19.38 -9.25 17.56
CA LYS A 176 -19.58 -10.18 18.68
C LYS A 176 -20.05 -9.45 19.94
N THR A 177 -19.47 -8.30 20.25
CA THR A 177 -19.85 -7.51 21.43
C THR A 177 -21.30 -7.03 21.32
N LEU A 178 -21.69 -6.48 20.17
CA LEU A 178 -23.07 -6.05 19.92
C LEU A 178 -24.06 -7.22 20.00
N ALA A 179 -23.72 -8.37 19.43
CA ALA A 179 -24.56 -9.57 19.50
C ALA A 179 -24.78 -10.06 20.93
N ILE A 180 -23.73 -10.06 21.76
CA ILE A 180 -23.84 -10.42 23.19
C ILE A 180 -24.77 -9.45 23.93
N ILE A 181 -24.60 -8.14 23.72
CA ILE A 181 -25.46 -7.12 24.33
C ILE A 181 -26.93 -7.34 23.93
N THR A 182 -27.19 -7.54 22.64
CA THR A 182 -28.55 -7.79 22.13
C THR A 182 -29.17 -9.05 22.73
N LEU A 183 -28.43 -10.16 22.81
CA LEU A 183 -28.91 -11.40 23.41
C LEU A 183 -29.24 -11.23 24.90
N VAL A 184 -28.36 -10.56 25.65
CA VAL A 184 -28.58 -10.31 27.09
C VAL A 184 -29.82 -9.43 27.31
N ILE A 185 -30.06 -8.42 26.47
CA ILE A 185 -31.27 -7.56 26.54
C ILE A 185 -32.53 -8.30 26.08
N SER A 186 -32.42 -9.27 25.18
CA SER A 186 -33.59 -10.02 24.69
C SER A 186 -34.23 -10.93 25.73
N ILE A 187 -33.47 -11.48 26.68
CA ILE A 187 -33.99 -12.37 27.75
C ILE A 187 -35.01 -11.66 28.65
N PRO A 188 -34.68 -10.51 29.28
CA PRO A 188 -35.62 -9.82 30.13
C PRO A 188 -36.78 -9.21 29.33
N THR A 189 -36.52 -8.79 28.09
CA THR A 189 -37.55 -8.30 27.19
C THR A 189 -38.56 -9.39 26.85
N LEU A 190 -38.11 -10.62 26.56
CA LEU A 190 -38.96 -11.77 26.29
C LEU A 190 -39.82 -12.12 27.51
N ILE A 191 -39.20 -12.21 28.69
CA ILE A 191 -39.91 -12.52 29.94
C ILE A 191 -40.96 -11.44 30.22
N ALA A 192 -40.59 -10.16 30.14
CA ALA A 192 -41.51 -9.04 30.30
C ALA A 192 -42.63 -9.04 29.24
N SER A 193 -42.34 -9.48 28.02
CA SER A 193 -43.35 -9.58 26.95
C SER A 193 -44.35 -10.68 27.25
N ILE A 194 -43.91 -11.89 27.65
CA ILE A 194 -44.82 -13.00 28.00
C ILE A 194 -45.71 -12.62 29.19
N PHE A 195 -45.11 -12.11 30.27
CA PHE A 195 -45.88 -11.72 31.46
C PHE A 195 -46.62 -10.39 31.30
N GLY A 196 -46.37 -9.63 30.22
CA GLY A 196 -47.14 -8.45 29.85
C GLY A 196 -48.35 -8.77 28.95
N MET A 197 -48.52 -10.03 28.54
CA MET A 197 -49.71 -10.46 27.81
C MET A 197 -50.86 -10.71 28.79
N ASN A 198 -52.08 -10.33 28.38
CA ASN A 198 -53.31 -10.50 29.17
C ASN A 198 -53.76 -11.98 29.20
N PHE A 199 -52.96 -12.86 29.81
CA PHE A 199 -53.35 -14.24 30.11
C PHE A 199 -53.87 -14.35 31.54
N ASP A 200 -54.92 -15.15 31.75
CA ASP A 200 -55.41 -15.56 33.06
C ASP A 200 -54.40 -16.53 33.71
N GLU A 201 -53.31 -15.96 34.23
CA GLU A 201 -52.21 -16.71 34.85
C GLU A 201 -52.32 -16.64 36.39
N PRO A 202 -52.22 -17.76 37.12
CA PRO A 202 -52.36 -17.80 38.59
C PRO A 202 -51.25 -17.05 39.36
N LEU A 203 -50.27 -16.47 38.66
CA LEU A 203 -49.20 -15.66 39.24
C LEU A 203 -49.63 -14.24 39.61
N TYR A 204 -50.72 -13.70 39.05
CA TYR A 204 -51.17 -12.33 39.36
C TYR A 204 -51.69 -12.14 40.79
N ASP A 205 -52.20 -13.21 41.41
CA ASP A 205 -52.75 -13.17 42.77
C ASP A 205 -51.67 -13.17 43.88
N MET A 206 -50.38 -13.31 43.53
CA MET A 206 -49.30 -13.28 44.51
C MET A 206 -48.79 -11.85 44.78
N PRO A 207 -48.72 -11.40 46.05
CA PRO A 207 -48.33 -10.02 46.41
C PRO A 207 -46.89 -9.62 46.06
N TYR A 208 -46.05 -10.56 45.60
CA TYR A 208 -44.65 -10.32 45.21
C TYR A 208 -44.31 -10.79 43.78
N ALA A 209 -45.31 -11.14 42.96
CA ALA A 209 -45.11 -11.72 41.64
C ALA A 209 -44.20 -10.86 40.74
N PHE A 210 -44.41 -9.55 40.74
CA PHE A 210 -43.60 -8.59 39.98
C PHE A 210 -42.10 -8.67 40.34
N TYR A 211 -41.78 -8.66 41.64
CA TYR A 211 -40.39 -8.72 42.10
C TYR A 211 -39.74 -10.09 41.85
N ILE A 212 -40.52 -11.18 41.91
CA ILE A 212 -40.04 -12.53 41.60
C ILE A 212 -39.71 -12.63 40.10
N ILE A 213 -40.61 -12.20 39.22
CA ILE A 213 -40.39 -12.21 37.76
C ILE A 213 -39.19 -11.35 37.40
N LEU A 214 -39.08 -10.14 37.98
CA LEU A 214 -37.93 -9.26 37.78
C LEU A 214 -36.63 -9.93 38.24
N GLY A 215 -36.62 -10.55 39.42
CA GLY A 215 -35.46 -11.24 39.98
C GLY A 215 -35.02 -12.43 39.12
N VAL A 216 -35.95 -13.29 38.70
CA VAL A 216 -35.68 -14.44 37.81
C VAL A 216 -35.17 -13.97 36.45
N SER A 217 -35.80 -12.94 35.87
CA SER A 217 -35.40 -12.34 34.61
C SER A 217 -33.97 -11.79 34.65
N LEU A 218 -33.63 -11.06 35.71
CA LEU A 218 -32.31 -10.47 35.89
C LEU A 218 -31.26 -11.56 36.15
N LEU A 219 -31.60 -12.59 36.94
CA LEU A 219 -30.75 -13.75 37.20
C LEU A 219 -30.45 -14.53 35.90
N LEU A 220 -31.46 -14.82 35.08
CA LEU A 220 -31.28 -15.49 33.79
C LEU A 220 -30.43 -14.66 32.83
N SER A 221 -30.63 -13.33 32.81
CA SER A 221 -29.83 -12.40 32.00
C SER A 221 -28.36 -12.40 32.42
N ILE A 222 -28.07 -12.40 33.73
CA ILE A 222 -26.71 -12.48 34.27
C ILE A 222 -26.05 -13.80 33.91
N ILE A 223 -26.76 -14.92 34.07
CA ILE A 223 -26.23 -16.25 33.71
C ILE A 223 -25.89 -16.28 32.22
N ALA A 224 -26.79 -15.82 31.36
CA ALA A 224 -26.56 -15.76 29.92
C ALA A 224 -25.36 -14.87 29.58
N ALA A 225 -25.24 -13.69 30.21
CA ALA A 225 -24.10 -12.80 30.01
C ALA A 225 -22.76 -13.48 30.38
N ILE A 226 -22.71 -14.19 31.52
CA ILE A 226 -21.50 -14.92 31.96
C ILE A 226 -21.15 -16.05 30.99
N VAL A 227 -22.13 -16.85 30.57
CA VAL A 227 -21.92 -17.96 29.64
C VAL A 227 -21.44 -17.45 28.28
N LEU A 228 -22.10 -16.42 27.73
CA LEU A 228 -21.73 -15.82 26.45
C LEU A 228 -20.35 -15.16 26.50
N TYR A 229 -20.03 -14.47 27.58
CA TYR A 229 -18.70 -13.87 27.79
C TYR A 229 -17.61 -14.95 27.87
N TYR A 230 -17.84 -16.01 28.64
CA TYR A 230 -16.90 -17.12 28.76
C TYR A 230 -16.66 -17.79 27.40
N PHE A 231 -17.72 -18.08 26.65
CA PHE A 231 -17.61 -18.69 25.33
C PHE A 231 -16.88 -17.79 24.31
N SER A 232 -17.17 -16.48 24.35
CA SER A 232 -16.50 -15.49 23.49
C SER A 232 -15.01 -15.32 23.83
N ASN A 233 -14.60 -15.49 25.08
CA ASN A 233 -13.18 -15.43 25.47
C ASN A 233 -12.46 -16.77 25.26
N HIS A 234 -13.14 -17.91 25.35
CA HIS A 234 -12.52 -19.22 25.08
C HIS A 234 -12.18 -19.40 23.60
N THR A 235 -13.01 -18.85 22.70
CA THR A 235 -12.74 -18.77 21.26
C THR A 235 -11.64 -17.78 20.87
N ARG A 236 -11.11 -16.95 21.80
CA ARG A 236 -9.93 -16.09 21.58
C ARG A 236 -8.58 -16.79 21.82
N LYS A 237 -8.55 -17.95 22.49
CA LYS A 237 -7.31 -18.64 22.90
C LYS A 237 -6.87 -19.78 21.95
N LYS A 238 -7.64 -20.07 20.91
CA LYS A 238 -7.27 -20.95 19.80
C LYS A 238 -7.09 -20.11 18.55
#